data_AF-A0A3D4URC5-F1
#
_entry.id   AF-A0A3D4URC5-F1
#
_cell.length_a   1.000
_cell.length_b   1.000
_cell.length_c   1.000
_cell.angle_alpha   90.00
_cell.angle_beta   90.00
_cell.angle_gamma   90.00
#
_symmetry.space_group_name_H-M   'P 1'
#
loop_
_entity.id
_entity.type
_entity.pdbx_description
1 polymer ?
#
loop_
_entity_poly.entity_id
_entity_poly.type
_entity_poly.pdbx_seq_one_letter_code
_entity_poly.pdbx_strand_id
1 'polypeptide(L)'
;MSNHFHFLESVRSVAEQKRLFTDSNLKSKVLRSPSRHLSNFFNSYTQSINKERNRTGALFQRPFKRKEVDSDEYFRKLIVYIHQNPVHHNFTKSFKDYSYSSYSHFLNFDEDSFLNREKVIELFWRSGKF
;
A
#
# COMPACT_ATOMS: atom_id res chain seq x y z
N MET A 1 4.61 9.39 -9.94
CA MET A 1 4.46 8.62 -11.20
C MET A 1 3.19 9.06 -11.89
N SER A 2 3.27 9.32 -13.19
CA SER A 2 2.16 9.93 -13.95
C SER A 2 1.05 8.94 -14.30
N ASN A 3 1.34 7.63 -14.36
CA ASN A 3 0.40 6.63 -14.87
C ASN A 3 0.35 5.29 -14.11
N HIS A 4 1.13 5.13 -13.04
CA HIS A 4 1.14 3.91 -12.24
C HIS A 4 1.58 4.19 -10.80
N PHE A 5 1.41 3.22 -9.91
CA PHE A 5 1.81 3.30 -8.51
C PHE A 5 2.30 1.92 -8.03
N HIS A 6 3.15 1.94 -7.01
CA HIS A 6 3.64 0.74 -6.33
C HIS A 6 3.30 0.87 -4.85
N PHE A 7 2.75 -0.18 -4.26
CA PHE A 7 2.38 -0.20 -2.85
C PHE A 7 2.66 -1.60 -2.29
N LEU A 8 2.89 -1.66 -0.99
CA LEU A 8 3.30 -2.84 -0.27
C LEU A 8 2.36 -3.04 0.90
N GLU A 9 1.66 -4.18 0.90
CA GLU A 9 0.58 -4.45 1.85
C GLU A 9 0.87 -5.71 2.64
N SER A 10 0.64 -5.63 3.94
CA SER A 10 0.58 -6.81 4.80
C SER A 10 -0.88 -7.21 4.98
N VAL A 11 -1.21 -8.45 4.59
CA VAL A 11 -2.55 -8.99 4.77
C VAL A 11 -2.57 -9.83 6.04
N ARG A 12 -3.52 -9.56 6.94
CA ARG A 12 -3.77 -10.39 8.11
C ARG A 12 -4.10 -11.83 7.71
N SER A 13 -3.66 -12.81 8.48
CA SER A 13 -4.03 -14.22 8.29
C SER A 13 -5.53 -14.42 8.39
N VAL A 14 -6.03 -15.51 7.83
CA VAL A 14 -7.46 -15.88 7.92
C VAL A 14 -7.91 -16.00 9.39
N ALA A 15 -7.04 -16.52 10.27
CA ALA A 15 -7.33 -16.67 11.69
C ALA A 15 -7.50 -15.30 12.37
N GLU A 16 -6.60 -14.35 12.10
CA GLU A 16 -6.71 -12.97 12.61
C GLU A 16 -7.96 -12.27 12.09
N GLN A 17 -8.28 -12.42 10.79
CA GLN A 17 -9.48 -11.82 10.22
C GLN A 17 -10.76 -12.38 10.87
N LYS A 18 -10.82 -13.69 11.13
CA LYS A 18 -11.96 -14.32 11.82
C LYS A 18 -12.15 -13.75 13.23
N ARG A 19 -11.07 -13.60 14.00
CA ARG A 19 -11.13 -13.02 15.35
C ARG A 19 -11.71 -11.61 15.32
N LEU A 20 -11.17 -10.76 14.44
CA LEU A 20 -11.66 -9.38 14.28
C LEU A 20 -13.14 -9.31 13.87
N PHE A 21 -13.62 -10.24 13.04
CA PHE A 21 -15.05 -10.28 12.67
C PHE A 21 -15.96 -10.73 13.81
N THR A 22 -15.50 -11.64 14.66
CA THR A 22 -16.25 -12.04 15.85
C THR A 22 -16.46 -10.83 16.76
N ASP A 23 -15.39 -10.05 16.99
CA ASP A 23 -15.37 -8.93 17.94
C ASP A 23 -16.00 -7.64 17.37
N SER A 24 -16.21 -7.56 16.05
CA SER A 24 -16.79 -6.40 15.38
C SER A 24 -18.32 -6.43 15.30
N ASN A 25 -18.94 -5.26 15.39
CA ASN A 25 -20.37 -5.03 15.06
C ASN A 25 -20.64 -4.95 13.54
N LEU A 26 -19.83 -5.62 12.71
CA LEU A 26 -19.98 -5.58 11.26
C LEU A 26 -21.22 -6.36 10.82
N LYS A 27 -22.07 -5.70 10.00
CA LYS A 27 -23.28 -6.28 9.40
C LYS A 27 -23.01 -7.50 8.51
N SER A 28 -21.79 -7.64 7.98
CA SER A 28 -21.38 -8.75 7.12
C SER A 28 -20.05 -9.31 7.60
N LYS A 29 -20.06 -10.57 8.05
CA LYS A 29 -18.87 -11.31 8.49
C LYS A 29 -18.26 -12.19 7.39
N VAL A 30 -18.51 -11.84 6.13
CA VAL A 30 -18.03 -12.61 4.98
C VAL A 30 -16.56 -12.29 4.72
N LEU A 31 -15.69 -13.27 4.94
CA LEU A 31 -14.29 -13.21 4.53
C LEU A 31 -14.20 -13.14 3.01
N ARG A 32 -13.49 -12.14 2.51
CA ARG A 32 -13.18 -11.99 1.09
C ARG A 32 -11.67 -12.05 0.90
N SER A 33 -11.25 -12.53 -0.26
CA SER A 33 -9.83 -12.51 -0.61
C SER A 33 -9.32 -11.06 -0.66
N PRO A 34 -8.04 -10.82 -0.35
CA PRO A 34 -7.42 -9.49 -0.46
C PRO A 34 -7.61 -8.88 -1.86
N SER A 35 -7.49 -9.71 -2.90
CA SER A 35 -7.74 -9.30 -4.28
C SER A 35 -9.16 -8.76 -4.50
N ARG A 36 -10.17 -9.28 -3.79
CA ARG A 36 -11.54 -8.78 -3.89
C ARG A 36 -11.69 -7.43 -3.20
N HIS A 37 -11.02 -7.20 -2.06
CA HIS A 37 -11.01 -5.90 -1.40
C HIS A 37 -10.37 -4.83 -2.29
N LEU A 38 -9.19 -5.12 -2.87
CA LEU A 38 -8.53 -4.22 -3.82
C LEU A 38 -9.39 -3.97 -5.07
N SER A 39 -10.04 -5.00 -5.60
CA SER A 39 -10.97 -4.85 -6.74
C SER A 39 -12.12 -3.90 -6.41
N ASN A 40 -12.74 -4.05 -5.24
CA ASN A 40 -13.80 -3.14 -4.79
C ASN A 40 -13.29 -1.70 -4.64
N PHE A 41 -12.13 -1.51 -4.04
CA PHE A 41 -11.49 -0.20 -3.88
C PHE A 41 -11.23 0.48 -5.23
N PHE A 42 -10.56 -0.21 -6.16
CA PHE A 42 -10.27 0.34 -7.49
C PHE A 42 -11.54 0.60 -8.31
N ASN A 43 -12.56 -0.24 -8.18
CA ASN A 43 -13.84 -0.01 -8.86
C ASN A 43 -14.56 1.22 -8.30
N SER A 44 -14.59 1.38 -6.97
CA SER A 44 -15.19 2.56 -6.31
C SER A 44 -14.47 3.84 -6.72
N TYR A 45 -13.12 3.83 -6.71
CA TYR A 45 -12.32 4.95 -7.17
C TYR A 45 -12.57 5.27 -8.66
N THR A 46 -12.61 4.25 -9.52
CA THR A 46 -12.91 4.42 -10.95
C THR A 46 -14.28 5.06 -11.17
N GLN A 47 -15.31 4.60 -10.45
CA GLN A 47 -16.66 5.15 -10.53
C GLN A 47 -16.70 6.61 -10.07
N SER A 48 -16.00 6.94 -8.99
CA SER A 48 -15.91 8.32 -8.48
C SER A 48 -15.28 9.26 -9.50
N ILE A 49 -14.12 8.90 -10.06
CA ILE A 49 -13.45 9.70 -11.10
C ILE A 49 -14.30 9.79 -12.38
N ASN A 50 -14.93 8.70 -12.80
CA ASN A 50 -15.83 8.70 -13.95
C ASN A 50 -16.99 9.68 -13.77
N LYS A 51 -17.60 9.69 -12.57
CA LYS A 51 -18.66 10.63 -12.23
C LYS A 51 -18.16 12.08 -12.21
N GLU A 52 -17.03 12.35 -11.56
CA GLU A 52 -16.45 13.69 -11.46
C GLU A 52 -16.05 14.26 -12.83
N ARG A 53 -15.50 13.42 -13.70
CA ARG A 53 -14.94 13.82 -15.01
C ARG A 53 -15.87 13.57 -16.18
N ASN A 54 -17.13 13.21 -15.93
CA ASN A 54 -18.12 12.83 -16.94
C ASN A 54 -17.57 11.83 -17.98
N ARG A 55 -16.85 10.81 -17.50
CA ARG A 55 -16.18 9.78 -18.30
C ARG A 55 -16.83 8.43 -18.06
N THR A 56 -16.65 7.50 -19.01
CA THR A 56 -17.01 6.09 -18.85
C THR A 56 -15.80 5.17 -19.10
N GLY A 57 -15.93 3.89 -18.75
CA GLY A 57 -14.88 2.89 -18.97
C GLY A 57 -13.90 2.71 -17.82
N ALA A 58 -12.85 1.92 -18.07
CA ALA A 58 -11.85 1.56 -17.06
C ALA A 58 -10.87 2.71 -16.80
N LEU A 59 -10.37 2.80 -15.56
CA LEU A 59 -9.27 3.71 -15.19
C LEU A 59 -7.95 2.96 -15.00
N PHE A 60 -7.99 1.77 -14.40
CA PHE A 60 -6.81 0.96 -14.11
C PHE A 60 -6.60 -0.13 -15.16
N GLN A 61 -5.34 -0.38 -15.51
CA GLN A 61 -4.95 -1.55 -16.31
C GLN A 61 -5.23 -2.84 -15.53
N ARG A 62 -5.69 -3.88 -16.24
CA ARG A 62 -6.00 -5.19 -15.67
C ARG A 62 -5.17 -6.29 -16.37
N PRO A 63 -4.73 -7.34 -15.65
CA PRO A 63 -4.73 -7.47 -14.19
C PRO A 63 -3.62 -6.60 -13.55
N PHE A 64 -3.76 -6.26 -12.26
CA PHE A 64 -2.64 -5.69 -11.52
C PHE A 64 -1.58 -6.77 -11.26
N LYS A 65 -0.31 -6.38 -11.31
CA LYS A 65 0.81 -7.28 -10.97
C LYS A 65 0.93 -7.38 -9.45
N ARG A 66 1.18 -8.58 -8.94
CA ARG A 66 1.46 -8.84 -7.53
C ARG A 66 2.58 -9.86 -7.41
N LYS A 67 3.46 -9.67 -6.43
CA LYS A 67 4.54 -10.60 -6.10
C LYS A 67 4.59 -10.74 -4.58
N GLU A 68 4.65 -11.97 -4.11
CA GLU A 68 4.79 -12.27 -2.69
C GLU A 68 6.15 -11.80 -2.18
N VAL A 69 6.19 -11.33 -0.93
CA VAL A 69 7.41 -10.93 -0.24
C VAL A 69 7.73 -12.03 0.77
N ASP A 70 8.74 -12.83 0.44
CA ASP A 70 9.09 -14.07 1.11
C ASP A 70 10.35 -13.97 1.98
N SER A 71 11.03 -12.82 1.97
CA SER A 71 12.26 -12.59 2.74
C SER A 71 12.38 -11.15 3.21
N ASP A 72 13.01 -10.98 4.37
CA ASP A 72 13.32 -9.66 4.95
C ASP A 72 14.25 -8.83 4.07
N GLU A 73 15.18 -9.48 3.36
CA GLU A 73 16.06 -8.79 2.41
C GLU A 73 15.26 -8.22 1.24
N TYR A 74 14.36 -9.01 0.66
CA TYR A 74 13.51 -8.52 -0.41
C TYR A 74 12.55 -7.44 0.08
N PHE A 75 12.00 -7.60 1.29
CA PHE A 75 11.15 -6.60 1.93
C PHE A 75 11.87 -5.24 2.05
N ARG A 76 13.10 -5.21 2.58
CA ARG A 76 13.89 -3.97 2.68
C ARG A 76 14.13 -3.33 1.30
N LYS A 77 14.56 -4.14 0.33
CA LYS A 77 14.82 -3.66 -1.04
C LYS A 77 13.57 -3.03 -1.65
N LEU A 78 12.39 -3.62 -1.42
CA LEU A 78 11.12 -3.09 -1.90
C LEU A 78 10.76 -1.75 -1.26
N ILE A 79 10.94 -1.58 0.06
CA ILE A 79 10.69 -0.29 0.73
C ILE A 79 11.54 0.81 0.09
N VAL A 80 12.86 0.55 -0.06
CA VAL A 80 13.79 1.51 -0.68
C VAL A 80 13.38 1.80 -2.12
N TYR A 81 13.08 0.77 -2.91
CA TYR A 81 12.64 0.90 -4.30
C TYR A 81 11.38 1.76 -4.42
N ILE A 82 10.35 1.49 -3.62
CA ILE A 82 9.07 2.22 -3.65
C ILE A 82 9.27 3.70 -3.34
N HIS A 83 10.10 4.04 -2.35
CA HIS A 83 10.35 5.44 -2.02
C HIS A 83 11.27 6.14 -3.01
N GLN A 84 12.24 5.44 -3.62
CA GLN A 84 13.14 6.06 -4.61
C GLN A 84 12.52 6.20 -5.99
N ASN A 85 11.47 5.44 -6.31
CA ASN A 85 10.78 5.44 -7.60
C ASN A 85 10.46 6.84 -8.18
N PRO A 86 9.96 7.82 -7.40
CA PRO A 86 9.76 9.18 -7.88
C PRO A 86 11.04 9.85 -8.38
N VAL A 87 12.20 9.58 -7.75
CA VAL A 87 13.51 10.07 -8.19
C VAL A 87 13.94 9.34 -9.46
N HIS A 88 13.85 8.01 -9.48
CA HIS A 88 14.22 7.19 -10.64
C HIS A 88 13.46 7.57 -11.92
N HIS A 89 12.22 8.04 -11.78
CA HIS A 89 11.40 8.51 -12.90
C HIS A 89 11.38 10.04 -13.05
N ASN A 90 12.32 10.76 -12.43
CA ASN A 90 12.51 12.21 -12.56
C ASN A 90 11.29 13.07 -12.16
N PHE A 91 10.43 12.58 -11.25
CA PHE A 91 9.33 13.37 -10.67
C PHE A 91 9.78 14.34 -9.59
N THR A 92 10.90 14.04 -8.93
CA THR A 92 11.50 14.88 -7.88
C THR A 92 13.02 14.64 -7.83
N LYS A 93 13.77 15.60 -7.32
CA LYS A 93 15.22 15.46 -7.08
C LYS A 93 15.53 14.63 -5.84
N SER A 94 14.61 14.57 -4.89
CA SER A 94 14.76 13.86 -3.63
C SER A 94 13.47 13.13 -3.30
N PHE A 95 13.58 11.87 -2.91
CA PHE A 95 12.43 11.04 -2.53
C PHE A 95 11.64 11.63 -1.34
N LYS A 96 12.32 12.42 -0.50
CA LYS A 96 11.73 13.10 0.65
C LYS A 96 10.69 14.15 0.25
N ASP A 97 10.85 14.74 -0.93
CA ASP A 97 10.01 15.84 -1.40
C ASP A 97 8.77 15.33 -2.16
N TYR A 98 8.64 14.01 -2.34
CA TYR A 98 7.50 13.42 -3.03
C TYR A 98 6.30 13.22 -2.09
N SER A 99 5.36 14.17 -2.15
CA SER A 99 4.16 14.20 -1.31
C SER A 99 3.20 13.02 -1.49
N TYR A 100 3.24 12.35 -2.66
CA TYR A 100 2.39 11.19 -2.94
C TYR A 100 3.05 9.85 -2.55
N SER A 101 3.78 9.85 -1.44
CA SER A 101 4.32 8.64 -0.82
C SER A 101 4.06 8.63 0.68
N SER A 102 4.17 7.45 1.28
CA SER A 102 4.11 7.29 2.73
C SER A 102 5.39 7.74 3.45
N TYR A 103 6.41 8.25 2.74
CA TYR A 103 7.72 8.56 3.34
C TYR A 103 7.65 9.64 4.43
N SER A 104 6.93 10.73 4.17
CA SER A 104 6.77 11.81 5.15
C SER A 104 6.03 11.33 6.41
N HIS A 105 4.93 10.60 6.22
CA HIS A 105 4.15 9.99 7.29
C HIS A 105 4.96 8.93 8.07
N PHE A 106 5.91 8.25 7.42
CA PHE A 106 6.79 7.31 8.10
C PHE A 106 7.69 7.99 9.12
N LEU A 107 8.17 9.20 8.81
CA LEU A 107 9.04 9.98 9.69
C LEU A 107 8.28 10.78 10.74
N ASN A 108 7.01 11.09 10.50
CA ASN A 108 6.18 11.81 11.46
C ASN A 108 5.50 10.82 12.42
N PHE A 109 6.03 10.68 13.63
CA PHE A 109 5.49 9.78 14.66
C PHE A 109 4.25 10.33 15.35
N ASP A 110 4.00 11.64 15.25
CA ASP A 110 2.84 12.29 15.88
C ASP A 110 1.57 12.14 15.02
N GLU A 111 1.69 11.67 13.78
CA GLU A 111 0.57 11.44 12.87
C GLU A 111 0.10 9.98 12.89
N ASP A 112 -1.22 9.81 13.03
CA ASP A 112 -1.87 8.52 12.80
C ASP A 112 -1.68 8.07 11.35
N SER A 113 -1.29 6.81 11.17
CA SER A 113 -1.15 6.23 9.84
C SER A 113 -1.44 4.73 9.85
N PHE A 114 -1.70 4.18 8.66
CA PHE A 114 -1.80 2.73 8.47
C PHE A 114 -0.43 2.02 8.39
N LEU A 115 0.66 2.73 8.66
CA LEU A 115 2.02 2.19 8.56
C LEU A 115 2.38 1.42 9.84
N ASN A 116 2.92 0.21 9.66
CA ASN A 116 3.56 -0.50 10.76
C ASN A 116 5.02 -0.03 10.88
N ARG A 117 5.20 1.11 11.55
CA ARG A 117 6.51 1.79 11.66
C ARG A 117 7.50 0.92 12.44
N GLU A 118 7.05 0.32 13.54
CA GLU A 118 7.87 -0.50 14.43
C GLU A 118 8.49 -1.68 13.67
N LYS A 119 7.68 -2.41 12.89
CA LYS A 119 8.17 -3.55 12.09
C LYS A 119 9.21 -3.13 11.06
N VAL A 120 8.99 -1.98 10.40
CA VAL A 120 9.94 -1.49 9.40
C VAL A 120 11.24 -1.03 10.06
N ILE A 121 11.17 -0.30 11.17
CA ILE A 121 12.34 0.13 11.95
C ILE A 121 13.14 -1.10 12.40
N GLU A 122 12.49 -2.09 13.02
CA GLU A 122 13.13 -3.33 13.45
C GLU A 122 13.82 -4.06 12.27
N LEU A 123 13.14 -4.13 11.12
CA LEU A 123 13.66 -4.76 9.91
C LEU A 123 14.98 -4.14 9.44
N PHE A 124 15.13 -2.81 9.54
CA PHE A 124 16.35 -2.11 9.17
C PHE A 124 17.44 -2.24 10.25
N TRP A 125 17.08 -2.17 11.53
CA TRP A 125 18.02 -2.39 12.66
C TRP A 125 18.68 -3.76 12.63
N ARG A 126 17.91 -4.83 12.39
CA ARG A 126 18.42 -6.21 12.33
C ARG A 126 19.42 -6.45 11.20
N SER A 127 19.47 -5.58 10.20
CA SER A 127 20.34 -5.76 9.04
C SER A 127 21.80 -5.36 9.29
N GLY A 128 22.11 -4.70 10.41
CA GLY A 128 23.47 -4.29 10.79
C GLY A 128 24.16 -3.32 9.81
N LYS A 129 23.41 -2.78 8.84
CA LYS A 129 23.89 -1.85 7.82
C LYS A 129 23.26 -0.49 8.04
N PHE A 130 23.87 0.29 8.91
CA PHE A 130 23.75 1.74 8.97
C PHE A 130 25.15 2.33 8.85
#